data_AF-T0YZG6-F1
#
_entry.id   AF-T0YZG6-F1
#
_cell.length_a   1.000
_cell.length_b   1.000
_cell.length_c   1.000
_cell.angle_alpha   90.00
_cell.angle_beta   90.00
_cell.angle_gamma   90.00
#
_symmetry.space_group_name_H-M   'P 1'
#
loop_
_entity.id
_entity.type
_entity.pdbx_description
1 polymer ?
#
loop_
_entity_poly.entity_id
_entity_poly.type
_entity_poly.pdbx_seq_one_letter_code
_entity_poly.pdbx_strand_id
1 'polypeptide(L)'
;SLVVNAHKWLGASFDCSLYYVRDPQHLIRVMSSSPSYLRTAADEQVKNLRDWGIPLGRRFRALKLWFLIREQGVSGLATRLRRDLAHARGFAERIDAATHWRRLAPAPLQTVCVRHEPPGLTGDALDRHTLGWARRINESGHAYLTPALLDGRWMVRVSFGVE
;
A
#
# COMPACT_ATOMS: atom_id res chain seq x y z
N SER A 1 12.21 -13.74 0.37
CA SER A 1 12.54 -12.30 0.51
C SER A 1 11.30 -11.56 0.99
N LEU A 2 11.40 -10.28 1.37
CA LEU A 2 10.28 -9.43 1.79
C LEU A 2 10.38 -8.08 1.09
N VAL A 3 9.26 -7.57 0.57
CA VAL A 3 9.16 -6.22 0.00
C VAL A 3 8.12 -5.41 0.76
N VAL A 4 8.49 -4.22 1.20
CA VAL A 4 7.59 -3.26 1.84
C VAL A 4 7.67 -1.93 1.12
N ASN A 5 6.52 -1.44 0.65
CA ASN A 5 6.44 -0.11 0.06
C ASN A 5 6.21 0.93 1.15
N ALA A 6 7.30 1.50 1.68
CA ALA A 6 7.24 2.57 2.68
C ALA A 6 6.48 3.80 2.16
N HIS A 7 6.41 3.99 0.84
CA HIS A 7 5.63 5.07 0.24
C HIS A 7 4.12 4.84 0.18
N LYS A 8 3.64 3.70 0.68
CA LYS A 8 2.20 3.45 0.86
C LYS A 8 1.81 3.92 2.24
N TRP A 9 1.63 2.98 3.18
CA TRP A 9 0.99 3.27 4.44
C TRP A 9 1.92 3.84 5.51
N LEU A 10 3.24 3.67 5.37
CA LEU A 10 4.22 4.23 6.30
C LEU A 10 4.41 5.74 6.13
N GLY A 11 3.99 6.33 4.99
CA GLY A 11 4.02 7.78 4.77
C GLY A 11 5.28 8.34 4.13
N ALA A 12 6.21 7.50 3.65
CA ALA A 12 7.35 8.02 2.88
C ALA A 12 6.88 8.62 1.54
N SER A 13 7.50 9.69 1.05
CA SER A 13 7.13 10.22 -0.27
C SER A 13 7.43 9.20 -1.38
N PHE A 14 6.64 9.16 -2.45
CA PHE A 14 6.88 8.30 -3.61
C PHE A 14 8.22 8.64 -4.30
N ASP A 15 9.02 7.70 -4.79
CA ASP A 15 9.00 6.24 -4.65
C ASP A 15 9.83 5.74 -3.45
N CYS A 16 9.38 4.74 -2.70
CA CYS A 16 10.18 4.16 -1.62
C CYS A 16 9.79 2.70 -1.33
N SER A 17 10.61 1.77 -1.79
CA SER A 17 10.39 0.33 -1.62
C SER A 17 11.60 -0.29 -0.93
N LEU A 18 11.35 -1.02 0.14
CA LEU A 18 12.33 -1.73 0.93
C LEU A 18 12.33 -3.18 0.51
N TYR A 19 13.50 -3.71 0.15
CA TYR A 19 13.66 -5.10 -0.26
C TYR A 19 14.66 -5.78 0.67
N TYR A 20 14.17 -6.78 1.40
CA TYR A 20 14.96 -7.60 2.31
C TYR A 20 15.11 -9.00 1.71
N VAL A 21 16.36 -9.46 1.61
CA VAL A 21 16.72 -10.79 1.11
C VAL A 21 17.46 -11.56 2.19
N ARG A 22 17.23 -12.88 2.24
CA ARG A 22 17.93 -13.77 3.18
C ARG A 22 19.37 -14.03 2.74
N ASP A 23 19.56 -14.29 1.45
CA ASP A 23 20.88 -14.45 0.83
C ASP A 23 21.14 -13.27 -0.14
N PRO A 24 21.86 -12.22 0.31
CA PRO A 24 22.24 -11.12 -0.57
C PRO A 24 23.27 -11.51 -1.62
N GLN A 25 24.07 -12.56 -1.40
CA GLN A 25 25.08 -13.00 -2.37
C GLN A 25 24.43 -13.64 -3.59
N HIS A 26 23.32 -14.37 -3.40
CA HIS A 26 22.52 -14.84 -4.54
C HIS A 26 22.01 -13.67 -5.40
N LEU A 27 21.49 -12.60 -4.77
CA LEU A 27 21.04 -11.40 -5.49
C LEU A 27 22.19 -10.76 -6.28
N ILE A 28 23.34 -10.56 -5.63
CA ILE A 28 24.52 -9.92 -6.24
C ILE A 28 25.03 -10.76 -7.42
N ARG A 29 25.14 -12.09 -7.29
CA ARG A 29 25.57 -12.96 -8.40
C ARG A 29 24.71 -12.81 -9.66
N VAL A 30 23.41 -12.56 -9.49
CA VAL A 30 22.46 -12.42 -10.61
C VAL A 30 22.41 -10.98 -11.16
N MET A 31 22.55 -9.98 -10.29
CA MET A 31 22.34 -8.57 -10.65
C MET A 31 23.63 -7.80 -10.94
N SER A 32 24.79 -8.31 -10.49
CA SER A 32 26.05 -7.59 -10.62
C SER A 32 26.50 -7.38 -12.06
N SER A 33 27.14 -6.25 -12.29
CA SER A 33 27.93 -5.98 -13.49
C SER A 33 29.21 -5.29 -13.08
N SER A 34 30.37 -5.75 -13.60
CA SER A 34 31.69 -5.22 -13.23
C SER A 34 32.45 -4.71 -14.45
N PRO A 35 31.96 -3.64 -15.12
CA PRO A 35 32.74 -3.00 -16.16
C PRO A 35 33.98 -2.34 -15.54
N SER A 36 35.08 -2.32 -16.28
CA SER A 36 36.39 -1.87 -15.79
C SER A 36 36.38 -0.43 -15.25
N TYR A 37 35.60 0.46 -15.87
CA TYR A 37 35.52 1.88 -15.50
C TYR A 37 34.78 2.15 -14.18
N LEU A 38 34.18 1.12 -13.57
CA LEU A 38 33.45 1.24 -12.30
C LEU A 38 34.15 0.56 -11.12
N ARG A 39 35.33 -0.04 -11.35
CA ARG A 39 36.10 -0.73 -10.32
C ARG A 39 36.84 0.26 -9.45
N THR A 40 36.75 0.08 -8.14
CA THR A 40 37.45 0.91 -7.16
C THR A 40 38.11 0.05 -6.10
N ALA A 41 39.18 0.55 -5.47
CA ALA A 41 39.87 -0.15 -4.37
C ALA A 41 38.97 -0.36 -3.12
N ALA A 42 37.84 0.35 -3.04
CA ALA A 42 36.88 0.22 -1.94
C ALA A 42 35.83 -0.87 -2.18
N ASP A 43 35.75 -1.48 -3.37
CA ASP A 43 34.66 -2.40 -3.74
C ASP A 43 34.55 -3.61 -2.80
N GLU A 44 35.66 -4.06 -2.21
CA GLU A 44 35.69 -5.16 -1.23
C GLU A 44 35.32 -4.72 0.19
N GLN A 45 35.31 -3.41 0.46
CA GLN A 45 35.09 -2.83 1.79
C GLN A 45 33.66 -2.32 1.98
N VAL A 46 32.92 -2.08 0.89
CA VAL A 46 31.58 -1.46 0.93
C VAL A 46 30.54 -2.24 0.15
N LYS A 47 29.27 -1.97 0.46
CA LYS A 47 28.14 -2.52 -0.31
C LYS A 47 27.87 -1.67 -1.55
N ASN A 48 28.24 -2.20 -2.71
CA ASN A 48 27.92 -1.59 -4.00
C ASN A 48 26.45 -1.80 -4.36
N LEU A 49 25.60 -0.80 -4.07
CA LEU A 49 24.15 -0.90 -4.28
C LEU A 49 23.72 -0.94 -5.76
N ARG A 50 24.66 -0.77 -6.70
CA ARG A 50 24.44 -1.05 -8.13
C ARG A 50 24.23 -2.55 -8.40
N ASP A 51 24.83 -3.41 -7.59
CA ASP A 51 24.75 -4.87 -7.74
C ASP A 51 23.51 -5.46 -7.05
N TRP A 52 22.60 -4.60 -6.56
CA TRP A 52 21.41 -4.98 -5.78
C TRP A 52 20.11 -4.80 -6.55
N GLY A 53 20.18 -4.53 -7.86
CA GLY A 53 19.02 -4.39 -8.70
C GLY A 53 19.38 -4.05 -10.14
N ILE A 54 18.34 -3.75 -10.92
CA ILE A 54 18.45 -3.53 -12.36
C ILE A 54 19.22 -2.24 -12.73
N PRO A 55 18.93 -1.07 -12.14
CA PRO A 55 19.56 0.17 -12.59
C PRO A 55 20.95 0.37 -11.97
N LEU A 56 21.91 0.77 -12.81
CA LEU A 56 23.25 1.18 -12.39
C LEU A 56 23.20 2.44 -11.51
N GLY A 57 22.54 3.49 -12.00
CA GLY A 57 22.36 4.76 -11.31
C GLY A 57 21.20 4.72 -10.31
N ARG A 58 21.32 5.47 -9.20
CA ARG A 58 20.25 5.51 -8.18
C ARG A 58 20.13 6.86 -7.49
N ARG A 59 18.90 7.24 -7.16
CA ARG A 59 18.58 8.39 -6.30
C ARG A 59 18.94 8.09 -4.85
N PHE A 60 19.19 9.13 -4.04
CA PHE A 60 19.40 9.00 -2.60
C PHE A 60 18.08 8.77 -1.83
N ARG A 61 17.39 7.66 -2.12
CA ARG A 61 16.06 7.35 -1.55
C ARG A 61 16.07 7.13 -0.03
N ALA A 62 17.22 6.74 0.53
CA ALA A 62 17.36 6.53 1.97
C ALA A 62 17.19 7.82 2.78
N LEU A 63 17.50 8.99 2.20
CA LEU A 63 17.44 10.28 2.89
C LEU A 63 16.03 10.60 3.41
N LYS A 64 15.01 10.51 2.54
CA LYS A 64 13.62 10.79 2.94
C LYS A 64 13.08 9.81 3.97
N LEU A 65 13.47 8.54 3.88
CA LEU A 65 13.06 7.54 4.86
C LEU A 65 13.75 7.76 6.21
N TRP A 66 15.03 8.13 6.18
CA TRP A 66 15.79 8.45 7.39
C TRP A 66 15.15 9.64 8.11
N PHE A 67 14.82 10.73 7.41
CA PHE A 67 14.13 11.88 8.00
C PHE A 67 12.75 11.52 8.56
N LEU A 68 11.94 10.74 7.83
CA LEU A 68 10.63 10.27 8.33
C LEU A 68 10.77 9.53 9.67
N ILE A 69 11.73 8.59 9.76
CA ILE A 69 11.96 7.82 10.98
C ILE A 69 12.52 8.70 12.10
N ARG A 70 13.40 9.65 11.78
CA ARG A 70 14.01 10.56 12.75
C ARG A 70 13.01 11.56 13.33
N GLU A 71 12.11 12.05 12.50
CA GLU A 71 11.12 13.07 12.89
C GLU A 71 9.95 12.44 13.67
N GLN A 72 9.37 11.35 13.17
CA GLN A 72 8.20 10.72 13.82
C GLN A 72 8.58 9.71 14.91
N GLY A 73 9.78 9.13 14.81
CA GLY A 73 10.17 7.98 15.63
C GLY A 73 9.31 6.74 15.36
N VAL A 74 9.69 5.62 15.98
CA VAL A 74 8.90 4.37 15.89
C VAL A 74 7.51 4.55 16.54
N SER A 75 7.44 5.32 17.64
CA SER A 75 6.18 5.53 18.37
C SER A 75 5.17 6.36 17.57
N GLY A 76 5.62 7.43 16.89
CA GLY A 76 4.73 8.25 16.05
C GLY A 76 4.17 7.46 14.88
N LEU A 77 5.05 6.75 14.16
CA LEU A 77 4.65 5.85 13.07
C LEU A 77 3.65 4.78 13.54
N ALA A 78 3.93 4.13 14.68
CA ALA A 78 3.03 3.11 15.23
C ALA A 78 1.67 3.70 15.67
N THR A 79 1.67 4.89 16.26
CA THR A 79 0.45 5.60 16.66
C THR A 79 -0.44 5.91 15.45
N ARG A 80 0.14 6.43 14.37
CA ARG A 80 -0.56 6.68 13.10
C ARG A 80 -1.21 5.40 12.55
N LEU A 81 -0.43 4.32 12.43
CA LEU A 81 -0.94 3.04 11.92
C LEU A 81 -2.07 2.49 12.80
N ARG A 82 -1.95 2.59 14.13
CA ARG A 82 -3.00 2.15 15.07
C ARG A 82 -4.27 2.98 14.94
N ARG A 83 -4.17 4.31 14.75
CA ARG A 83 -5.33 5.18 14.46
C ARG A 83 -6.05 4.73 13.20
N ASP A 84 -5.32 4.51 12.11
CA ASP A 84 -5.92 4.08 10.84
C ASP A 84 -6.59 2.71 10.95
N LEU A 85 -5.98 1.78 11.71
CA LEU A 85 -6.58 0.50 12.06
C LEU A 85 -7.86 0.66 12.89
N ALA A 86 -7.88 1.57 13.85
CA ALA A 86 -9.07 1.85 14.66
C ALA A 86 -10.22 2.41 13.80
N HIS A 87 -9.93 3.33 12.87
CA HIS A 87 -10.91 3.84 11.92
C HIS A 87 -11.47 2.73 11.01
N ALA A 88 -10.60 1.87 10.46
CA ALA A 88 -11.03 0.76 9.62
C ALA A 88 -11.90 -0.24 10.37
N ARG A 89 -11.56 -0.56 11.63
CA ARG A 89 -12.37 -1.43 12.51
C ARG A 89 -13.72 -0.83 12.81
N GLY A 90 -13.78 0.42 13.27
CA GLY A 90 -15.04 1.09 13.55
C GLY A 90 -15.93 1.24 12.31
N PHE A 91 -15.34 1.47 11.14
CA PHE A 91 -16.09 1.46 9.87
C PHE A 91 -16.63 0.06 9.53
N ALA A 92 -15.81 -0.99 9.69
CA ALA A 92 -16.23 -2.37 9.46
C ALA A 92 -17.39 -2.78 10.39
N GLU A 93 -17.32 -2.43 11.68
CA GLU A 93 -18.40 -2.69 12.64
C GLU A 93 -19.70 -1.99 12.26
N ARG A 94 -19.62 -0.73 11.79
CA ARG A 94 -20.79 0.02 11.30
C ARG A 94 -21.39 -0.59 10.05
N ILE A 95 -20.56 -1.13 9.15
CA ILE A 95 -21.01 -1.83 7.95
C ILE A 95 -21.70 -3.14 8.32
N ASP A 96 -21.13 -3.89 9.26
CA ASP A 96 -21.69 -5.16 9.73
C ASP A 96 -23.04 -4.97 10.47
N ALA A 97 -23.24 -3.80 11.11
CA ALA A 97 -24.51 -3.44 11.77
C ALA A 97 -25.54 -2.75 10.84
N ALA A 98 -25.14 -2.30 9.65
CA ALA A 98 -26.00 -1.52 8.77
C ALA A 98 -26.88 -2.42 7.88
N THR A 99 -28.17 -2.08 7.78
CA THR A 99 -29.13 -2.81 6.95
C THR A 99 -28.68 -2.80 5.49
N HIS A 100 -28.71 -3.98 4.86
CA HIS A 100 -28.34 -4.18 3.45
C HIS A 100 -26.88 -3.88 3.11
N TRP A 101 -26.02 -3.58 4.08
CA TRP A 101 -24.59 -3.45 3.82
C TRP A 101 -23.89 -4.76 4.13
N ARG A 102 -22.86 -5.05 3.34
CA ARG A 102 -22.06 -6.25 3.49
C ARG A 102 -20.58 -5.92 3.41
N ARG A 103 -19.83 -6.37 4.41
CA ARG A 103 -18.38 -6.49 4.34
C ARG A 103 -18.02 -7.79 3.63
N LEU A 104 -17.26 -7.68 2.54
CA LEU A 104 -17.01 -8.81 1.62
C LEU A 104 -15.81 -9.68 2.01
N ALA A 105 -14.94 -9.19 2.90
CA ALA A 105 -13.76 -9.92 3.37
C ALA A 105 -13.37 -9.49 4.79
N PRO A 106 -12.59 -10.30 5.54
CA PRO A 106 -11.91 -9.84 6.75
C PRO A 106 -11.08 -8.58 6.46
N ALA A 107 -11.10 -7.62 7.38
CA ALA A 107 -10.34 -6.38 7.28
C ALA A 107 -9.28 -6.31 8.40
N PRO A 108 -8.18 -7.10 8.31
CA PRO A 108 -7.13 -7.10 9.33
C PRO A 108 -6.29 -5.81 9.33
N LEU A 109 -6.35 -5.04 8.24
CA LEU A 109 -5.60 -3.81 8.02
C LEU A 109 -6.56 -2.64 7.70
N GLN A 110 -6.05 -1.57 7.08
CA GLN A 110 -6.76 -0.30 6.88
C GLN A 110 -7.73 -0.23 5.69
N THR A 111 -7.92 -1.31 4.94
CA THR A 111 -8.83 -1.34 3.78
C THR A 111 -10.01 -2.26 4.06
N VAL A 112 -11.22 -1.73 3.90
CA VAL A 112 -12.49 -2.46 4.04
C VAL A 112 -13.17 -2.56 2.68
N CYS A 113 -13.51 -3.78 2.28
CA CYS A 113 -14.21 -4.09 1.03
C CYS A 113 -15.70 -4.21 1.30
N VAL A 114 -16.52 -3.36 0.69
CA VAL A 114 -17.95 -3.24 1.01
C VAL A 114 -18.84 -3.25 -0.23
N ARG A 115 -20.09 -3.67 -0.03
CA ARG A 115 -21.18 -3.57 -0.99
C ARG A 115 -22.48 -3.25 -0.28
N HIS A 116 -23.31 -2.42 -0.90
CA HIS A 116 -24.69 -2.20 -0.48
C HIS A 116 -25.60 -3.05 -1.37
N GLU A 117 -26.34 -3.97 -0.76
CA GLU A 117 -27.17 -5.02 -1.36
C GLU A 117 -28.66 -4.81 -1.00
N PRO A 118 -29.30 -3.75 -1.50
CA PRO A 118 -30.72 -3.51 -1.21
C PRO A 118 -31.60 -4.63 -1.80
N PRO A 119 -32.78 -4.89 -1.21
CA PRO A 119 -33.66 -5.96 -1.67
C PRO A 119 -34.03 -5.81 -3.14
N GLY A 120 -34.04 -6.92 -3.87
CA GLY A 120 -34.42 -6.96 -5.28
C GLY A 120 -33.32 -6.57 -6.28
N LEU A 121 -32.18 -6.01 -5.84
CA LEU A 121 -31.04 -5.77 -6.74
C LEU A 121 -30.07 -6.94 -6.72
N THR A 122 -29.87 -7.56 -7.88
CA THR A 122 -28.90 -8.64 -8.10
C THR A 122 -28.21 -8.45 -9.45
N GLY A 123 -27.17 -9.26 -9.72
CA GLY A 123 -26.52 -9.27 -11.03
C GLY A 123 -26.08 -7.87 -11.49
N ASP A 124 -26.10 -7.61 -12.79
CA ASP A 124 -25.63 -6.33 -13.34
C ASP A 124 -26.35 -5.10 -12.76
N ALA A 125 -27.58 -5.25 -12.27
CA ALA A 125 -28.29 -4.16 -11.60
C ALA A 125 -27.62 -3.76 -10.27
N LEU A 126 -27.19 -4.74 -9.47
CA LEU A 126 -26.43 -4.49 -8.23
C LEU A 126 -25.06 -3.88 -8.51
N ASP A 127 -24.42 -4.27 -9.62
CA ASP A 127 -23.13 -3.71 -10.02
C ASP A 127 -23.26 -2.26 -10.47
N ARG A 128 -24.27 -1.94 -11.30
CA ARG A 128 -24.58 -0.55 -11.68
C ARG A 128 -24.92 0.29 -10.46
N HIS A 129 -25.67 -0.25 -9.50
CA HIS A 129 -25.93 0.42 -8.22
C HIS A 129 -24.64 0.70 -7.46
N THR A 130 -23.75 -0.30 -7.36
CA THR A 130 -22.47 -0.19 -6.66
C THR A 130 -21.58 0.91 -7.25
N LEU A 131 -21.41 0.90 -8.56
CA LEU A 131 -20.66 1.94 -9.28
C LEU A 131 -21.35 3.31 -9.17
N GLY A 132 -22.68 3.32 -9.22
CA GLY A 132 -23.47 4.55 -9.16
C GLY A 132 -23.32 5.30 -7.83
N TRP A 133 -23.39 4.62 -6.69
CA TRP A 133 -23.19 5.31 -5.41
C TRP A 133 -21.74 5.70 -5.17
N ALA A 134 -20.76 4.89 -5.61
CA ALA A 134 -19.34 5.25 -5.53
C ALA A 134 -19.05 6.52 -6.33
N ARG A 135 -19.62 6.61 -7.54
CA ARG A 135 -19.53 7.78 -8.40
C ARG A 135 -20.12 9.03 -7.75
N ARG A 136 -21.32 8.93 -7.18
CA ARG A 136 -21.95 10.08 -6.47
C ARG A 136 -21.09 10.59 -5.30
N ILE A 137 -20.43 9.69 -4.56
CA ILE A 137 -19.50 10.09 -3.50
C ILE A 137 -18.31 10.84 -4.10
N ASN A 138 -17.71 10.33 -5.17
CA ASN A 138 -16.57 10.98 -5.82
C ASN A 138 -16.93 12.34 -6.43
N GLU A 139 -18.11 12.46 -7.04
CA GLU A 139 -18.64 13.70 -7.62
C GLU A 139 -19.01 14.74 -6.56
N SER A 140 -19.27 14.32 -5.32
CA SER A 140 -19.57 15.24 -4.22
C SER A 140 -18.36 16.09 -3.78
N GLY A 141 -17.14 15.67 -4.11
CA GLY A 141 -15.90 16.33 -3.67
C GLY A 141 -15.53 16.12 -2.20
N HIS A 142 -16.39 15.46 -1.40
CA HIS A 142 -16.13 15.23 0.04
C HIS A 142 -15.23 14.02 0.32
N ALA A 143 -15.22 13.03 -0.58
CA ALA A 143 -14.42 11.83 -0.43
C ALA A 143 -14.10 11.23 -1.81
N TYR A 144 -13.08 10.37 -1.84
CA TYR A 144 -12.71 9.62 -3.04
C TYR A 144 -12.59 8.13 -2.73
N LEU A 145 -13.40 7.33 -3.41
CA LEU A 145 -13.47 5.88 -3.27
C LEU A 145 -13.12 5.21 -4.60
N THR A 146 -12.53 4.02 -4.50
CA THR A 146 -12.14 3.22 -5.67
C THR A 146 -12.95 1.93 -5.73
N PRO A 147 -13.77 1.74 -6.79
CA PRO A 147 -14.39 0.46 -7.07
C PRO A 147 -13.35 -0.59 -7.49
N ALA A 148 -13.66 -1.87 -7.26
CA ALA A 148 -12.86 -3.00 -7.71
C ALA A 148 -13.74 -4.23 -7.94
N LEU A 149 -13.23 -5.22 -8.68
CA LEU A 149 -13.89 -6.50 -8.87
C LEU A 149 -13.45 -7.51 -7.81
N LEU A 150 -14.42 -8.26 -7.29
CA LEU A 150 -14.22 -9.45 -6.47
C LEU A 150 -15.15 -10.54 -7.00
N ASP A 151 -14.60 -11.67 -7.38
CA ASP A 151 -15.33 -12.81 -7.98
C ASP A 151 -16.25 -12.39 -9.13
N GLY A 152 -15.76 -11.49 -9.99
CA GLY A 152 -16.50 -10.96 -11.15
C GLY A 152 -17.59 -9.94 -10.82
N ARG A 153 -17.73 -9.53 -9.56
CA ARG A 153 -18.78 -8.60 -9.08
C ARG A 153 -18.18 -7.31 -8.55
N TRP A 154 -18.83 -6.18 -8.78
CA TRP A 154 -18.30 -4.88 -8.36
C TRP A 154 -18.43 -4.69 -6.85
N MET A 155 -17.42 -4.12 -6.23
CA MET A 155 -17.38 -3.71 -4.83
C MET A 155 -16.70 -2.35 -4.71
N VAL A 156 -16.73 -1.75 -3.53
CA VAL A 156 -15.98 -0.52 -3.24
C VAL A 156 -14.99 -0.77 -2.13
N ARG A 157 -13.76 -0.28 -2.32
CA ARG A 157 -12.68 -0.33 -1.35
C ARG A 157 -12.61 1.01 -0.62
N VAL A 158 -12.83 0.98 0.70
CA VAL A 158 -12.63 2.14 1.58
C VAL A 158 -11.30 1.94 2.29
N SER A 159 -10.32 2.79 2.00
CA SER A 159 -8.96 2.68 2.57
C SER A 159 -8.66 3.88 3.45
N PHE A 160 -8.33 3.62 4.70
CA PHE A 160 -7.91 4.64 5.68
C PHE A 160 -6.39 4.83 5.63
N GLY A 161 -5.90 6.01 6.01
CA GLY A 161 -4.46 6.28 6.15
C GLY A 161 -3.87 7.37 5.25
N VAL A 162 -4.72 8.12 4.55
CA VAL A 162 -4.35 9.42 3.95
C VAL A 162 -4.27 10.47 5.07
N GLU A 163 -3.27 11.34 5.00
CA GLU A 163 -3.19 12.61 5.72
C GLU A 163 -3.45 13.76 4.75
#